data_AF-A0A2S7PIF2-F1
#
_entry.id   AF-A0A2S7PIF2-F1
#
_cell.length_a   1.000
_cell.length_b   1.000
_cell.length_c   1.000
_cell.angle_alpha   90.00
_cell.angle_beta   90.00
_cell.angle_gamma   90.00
#
_symmetry.space_group_name_H-M   'P 1'
#
loop_
_entity.id
_entity.type
_entity.pdbx_description
1 polymer ?
#
loop_
_entity_poly.entity_id
_entity_poly.type
_entity_poly.pdbx_seq_one_letter_code
_entity_poly.pdbx_strand_id
1 'polypeptide(L)'
;MTTTSKSENHDGLKIINAGFFRTATKSMARAYQILGFKTHHGLLEDVLLSPWTGIEQAAEATWPAVRSRGSPERPPFERSDWDALWGDKYDAVTDLASPFVPQLIRAYPNAKVVIVQRDFDSWWASFKPELLDRVMPQPMATISGWICWHVMGIRAVHAMRKVHFGFFNARTPEEIELHARDSYEGYYREIRKMVPEQRKLEYKMGDGWEPLCEFLGVDVPRGGG
;
A
#
# COMPACT_ATOMS: atom_id res chain seq x y z
N MET A 1 -1.57 -26.00 33.80
CA MET A 1 -0.90 -24.69 33.73
C MET A 1 -0.84 -24.29 32.27
N THR A 2 -1.88 -23.63 31.79
CA THR A 2 -1.95 -23.08 30.43
C THR A 2 -1.49 -21.63 30.51
N THR A 3 -0.26 -21.37 30.06
CA THR A 3 0.28 -20.03 29.90
C THR A 3 -0.51 -19.32 28.80
N THR A 4 -1.46 -18.49 29.20
CA THR A 4 -2.08 -17.49 28.32
C THR A 4 -0.98 -16.49 28.00
N SER A 5 -0.43 -16.58 26.78
CA SER A 5 0.42 -15.54 26.20
C SER A 5 -0.40 -14.25 26.19
N LYS A 6 -0.04 -13.31 27.05
CA LYS A 6 -0.50 -11.92 27.00
C LYS A 6 -0.09 -11.42 25.61
N SER A 7 -1.05 -11.16 24.72
CA SER A 7 -0.79 -10.39 23.51
C SER A 7 -0.15 -9.09 23.95
N GLU A 8 1.12 -8.87 23.59
CA GLU A 8 1.73 -7.56 23.71
C GLU A 8 0.78 -6.56 23.04
N ASN A 9 0.39 -5.50 23.75
CA ASN A 9 -0.43 -4.42 23.18
C ASN A 9 0.35 -3.80 22.02
N HIS A 10 0.15 -4.35 20.83
CA HIS A 10 0.64 -3.77 19.60
C HIS A 10 -0.31 -2.62 19.27
N ASP A 11 0.15 -1.37 19.40
CA ASP A 11 -0.64 -0.16 19.13
C ASP A 11 -0.93 0.05 17.62
N GLY A 12 -0.78 -1.03 16.83
CA GLY A 12 -0.90 -1.09 15.39
C GLY A 12 0.30 -0.51 14.65
N LEU A 13 0.05 0.00 13.44
CA LEU A 13 1.08 0.53 12.56
C LEU A 13 1.79 1.73 13.20
N LYS A 14 3.12 1.65 13.24
CA LYS A 14 4.03 2.73 13.66
C LYS A 14 4.50 3.57 12.47
N ILE A 15 4.62 2.95 11.29
CA ILE A 15 5.12 3.59 10.07
C ILE A 15 4.17 3.32 8.89
N ILE A 16 3.73 4.39 8.24
CA ILE A 16 3.00 4.34 6.98
C ILE A 16 3.91 4.90 5.89
N ASN A 17 4.36 4.04 4.97
CA ASN A 17 5.15 4.48 3.82
C ASN A 17 4.23 4.99 2.71
N ALA A 18 4.10 6.30 2.61
CA ALA A 18 3.39 7.01 1.57
C ALA A 18 4.19 7.10 0.26
N GLY A 19 4.68 5.96 -0.22
CA GLY A 19 5.21 5.81 -1.57
C GLY A 19 4.28 4.91 -2.38
N PHE A 20 3.72 5.42 -3.48
CA PHE A 20 2.85 4.62 -4.33
C PHE A 20 3.63 3.46 -4.98
N PHE A 21 2.94 2.51 -5.60
CA PHE A 21 3.60 1.40 -6.30
C PHE A 21 4.73 1.93 -7.20
N ARG A 22 5.87 1.23 -7.24
CA ARG A 22 7.02 1.59 -8.09
C ARG A 22 7.76 2.88 -7.69
N THR A 23 7.56 3.41 -6.48
CA THR A 23 8.42 4.46 -5.88
C THR A 23 9.47 3.90 -4.91
N ALA A 24 10.07 2.75 -5.26
CA ALA A 24 11.07 2.04 -4.46
C ALA A 24 10.58 1.58 -3.06
N THR A 25 9.31 1.18 -3.00
CA THR A 25 8.66 0.55 -1.83
C THR A 25 9.45 -0.62 -1.25
N LYS A 26 10.05 -1.47 -2.10
CA LYS A 26 10.87 -2.62 -1.65
C LYS A 26 12.13 -2.19 -0.91
N SER A 27 12.78 -1.12 -1.37
CA SER A 27 13.96 -0.57 -0.70
C SER A 27 13.59 0.01 0.65
N MET A 28 12.49 0.76 0.74
CA MET A 28 11.97 1.27 2.02
C MET A 28 11.59 0.14 2.97
N ALA A 29 10.91 -0.90 2.47
CA ALA A 29 10.54 -2.04 3.31
C ALA A 29 11.76 -2.72 3.93
N ARG A 30 12.83 -2.90 3.15
CA ARG A 30 14.11 -3.40 3.66
C ARG A 30 14.76 -2.44 4.65
N ALA A 31 14.69 -1.13 4.40
CA ALA A 31 15.23 -0.14 5.33
C ALA A 31 14.53 -0.23 6.70
N TYR A 32 13.19 -0.31 6.73
CA TYR A 32 12.43 -0.50 7.96
C TYR A 32 12.78 -1.82 8.66
N GLN A 33 12.95 -2.91 7.90
CA GLN A 33 13.38 -4.21 8.46
C GLN A 33 14.78 -4.14 9.09
N ILE A 34 15.74 -3.46 8.45
CA ILE A 34 17.08 -3.23 9.00
C ILE A 34 17.00 -2.43 10.30
N LEU A 35 16.09 -1.45 10.37
CA LEU A 35 15.83 -0.65 11.58
C LEU A 35 15.02 -1.42 12.65
N GLY A 36 14.72 -2.70 12.43
CA GLY A 36 14.06 -3.57 13.41
C GLY A 36 12.53 -3.54 13.37
N PHE A 37 11.91 -2.89 12.39
CA PHE A 37 10.45 -2.86 12.25
C PHE A 37 9.94 -4.06 11.44
N LYS A 38 8.95 -4.77 11.97
CA LYS A 38 8.26 -5.82 11.22
C LYS A 38 7.44 -5.18 10.11
N THR A 39 7.82 -5.43 8.85
CA THR A 39 7.33 -4.63 7.73
C THR A 39 6.62 -5.47 6.68
N HIS A 40 5.41 -5.05 6.30
CA HIS A 40 4.67 -5.65 5.21
C HIS A 40 5.09 -5.04 3.86
N HIS A 41 5.30 -5.90 2.86
CA HIS A 41 5.50 -5.51 1.46
C HIS A 41 5.01 -6.63 0.52
N GLY A 42 4.23 -6.31 -0.52
CA GLY A 42 3.58 -7.30 -1.39
C GLY A 42 4.52 -8.25 -2.13
N LEU A 43 5.73 -7.80 -2.49
CA LEU A 43 6.79 -8.64 -3.10
C LEU A 43 7.70 -9.38 -2.10
N LEU A 44 7.62 -9.12 -0.80
CA LEU A 44 8.41 -9.83 0.21
C LEU A 44 7.60 -10.94 0.88
N GLU A 45 6.28 -10.84 0.81
CA GLU A 45 5.34 -11.87 1.24
C GLU A 45 5.06 -12.87 0.12
N ASP A 46 4.67 -14.08 0.48
CA ASP A 46 4.12 -15.02 -0.49
C ASP A 46 2.79 -14.45 -1.01
N VAL A 47 2.68 -14.34 -2.34
CA VAL A 47 1.47 -13.88 -3.02
C VAL A 47 0.26 -14.73 -2.61
N LEU A 48 0.45 -16.02 -2.32
CA LEU A 48 -0.60 -16.92 -1.85
C LEU A 48 -1.10 -16.58 -0.45
N LEU A 49 -0.26 -15.95 0.38
CA LEU A 49 -0.56 -15.58 1.77
C LEU A 49 -1.05 -14.13 1.91
N SER A 50 -0.95 -13.33 0.84
CA SER A 50 -1.41 -11.95 0.84
C SER A 50 -2.94 -11.86 1.01
N PRO A 51 -3.47 -10.88 1.76
CA PRO A 51 -4.89 -10.80 2.10
C PRO A 51 -5.74 -10.24 0.94
N TRP A 52 -5.67 -10.85 -0.25
CA TRP A 52 -6.28 -10.33 -1.49
C TRP A 52 -7.78 -10.06 -1.37
N THR A 53 -8.51 -10.93 -0.69
CA THR A 53 -9.94 -10.73 -0.44
C THR A 53 -10.19 -9.47 0.39
N GLY A 54 -9.37 -9.24 1.43
CA GLY A 54 -9.47 -8.04 2.26
C GLY A 54 -9.04 -6.77 1.53
N ILE A 55 -7.98 -6.84 0.70
CA ILE A 55 -7.56 -5.72 -0.16
C ILE A 55 -8.66 -5.36 -1.18
N GLU A 56 -9.33 -6.36 -1.76
CA GLU A 56 -10.45 -6.12 -2.66
C GLU A 56 -11.62 -5.44 -1.94
N GLN A 57 -11.95 -5.89 -0.73
CA GLN A 57 -13.00 -5.27 0.09
C GLN A 57 -12.63 -3.84 0.49
N ALA A 58 -11.36 -3.59 0.82
CA ALA A 58 -10.86 -2.25 1.11
C ALA A 58 -10.97 -1.33 -0.12
N ALA A 59 -10.71 -1.84 -1.33
CA ALA A 59 -10.91 -1.10 -2.57
C ALA A 59 -12.38 -0.78 -2.84
N GLU A 60 -13.30 -1.73 -2.61
CA GLU A 60 -14.74 -1.49 -2.74
C GLU A 60 -15.28 -0.49 -1.70
N ALA A 61 -14.77 -0.53 -0.48
CA ALA A 61 -15.12 0.41 0.58
C ALA A 61 -14.57 1.82 0.30
N THR A 62 -13.36 1.91 -0.26
CA THR A 62 -12.69 3.19 -0.56
C THR A 62 -13.25 3.84 -1.82
N TRP A 63 -13.53 3.05 -2.86
CA TRP A 63 -14.06 3.51 -4.14
C TRP A 63 -15.32 2.72 -4.51
N PRO A 64 -16.51 3.09 -3.99
CA PRO A 64 -17.74 2.33 -4.23
C PRO A 64 -18.08 2.11 -5.72
N ALA A 65 -17.60 2.96 -6.61
CA ALA A 65 -17.80 2.85 -8.06
C ALA A 65 -17.14 1.61 -8.70
N VAL A 66 -16.11 1.01 -8.08
CA VAL A 66 -15.43 -0.19 -8.63
C VAL A 66 -16.06 -1.51 -8.17
N ARG A 67 -17.09 -1.41 -7.32
CA ARG A 67 -17.80 -2.57 -6.79
C ARG A 67 -18.52 -3.31 -7.91
N SER A 68 -18.48 -4.64 -7.85
CA SER A 68 -19.21 -5.47 -8.80
C SER A 68 -20.72 -5.27 -8.68
N ARG A 69 -21.42 -5.22 -9.82
CA ARG A 69 -22.89 -5.06 -9.86
C ARG A 69 -23.55 -6.21 -9.10
N GLY A 70 -24.42 -5.88 -8.15
CA GLY A 70 -25.13 -6.87 -7.31
C GLY A 70 -24.37 -7.30 -6.05
N SER A 71 -23.12 -6.89 -5.85
CA SER A 71 -22.45 -7.08 -4.55
C SER A 71 -23.10 -6.20 -3.47
N PRO A 72 -23.08 -6.59 -2.19
CA PRO A 72 -23.54 -5.74 -1.09
C PRO A 72 -22.68 -4.48 -0.99
N GLU A 73 -23.27 -3.40 -0.49
CA GLU A 73 -22.49 -2.21 -0.13
C GLU A 73 -21.45 -2.53 0.94
N ARG A 74 -20.33 -1.83 0.88
CA ARG A 74 -19.23 -1.99 1.82
C ARG A 74 -19.14 -0.69 2.64
N PRO A 75 -19.30 -0.73 3.96
CA PRO A 75 -19.03 0.44 4.78
C PRO A 75 -17.54 0.82 4.68
N PRO A 76 -17.19 2.09 4.93
CA PRO A 76 -15.79 2.48 5.07
C PRO A 76 -15.09 1.61 6.10
N PHE A 77 -13.87 1.15 5.80
CA PHE A 77 -13.07 0.36 6.73
C PHE A 77 -12.78 1.15 8.01
N GLU A 78 -13.02 0.51 9.14
CA GLU A 78 -12.66 0.99 10.46
C GLU A 78 -11.26 0.51 10.84
N ARG A 79 -10.74 0.99 11.98
CA ARG A 79 -9.41 0.63 12.48
C ARG A 79 -9.21 -0.89 12.58
N SER A 80 -10.20 -1.63 13.10
CA SER A 80 -10.15 -3.09 13.21
C SER A 80 -10.02 -3.82 11.88
N ASP A 81 -10.59 -3.29 10.80
CA ASP A 81 -10.45 -3.88 9.47
C ASP A 81 -9.01 -3.72 8.95
N TRP A 82 -8.41 -2.56 9.21
CA TRP A 82 -7.00 -2.32 8.89
C TRP A 82 -6.05 -3.13 9.79
N ASP A 83 -6.42 -3.34 11.06
CA ASP A 83 -5.65 -4.16 12.00
C ASP A 83 -5.60 -5.61 11.49
N ALA A 84 -6.75 -6.15 11.08
CA ALA A 84 -6.85 -7.50 10.51
C ALA A 84 -6.02 -7.67 9.21
N LEU A 85 -5.93 -6.62 8.38
CA LEU A 85 -5.08 -6.62 7.20
C LEU A 85 -3.59 -6.58 7.56
N TRP A 86 -3.19 -5.61 8.39
CA TRP A 86 -1.79 -5.33 8.66
C TRP A 86 -1.48 -4.93 10.11
N GLY A 87 -2.33 -4.13 10.76
CA GLY A 87 -2.02 -3.53 12.07
C GLY A 87 -1.68 -4.54 13.15
N ASP A 88 -2.35 -5.70 13.22
CA ASP A 88 -2.08 -6.73 14.24
C ASP A 88 -0.73 -7.46 14.04
N LYS A 89 -0.13 -7.33 12.85
CA LYS A 89 0.99 -8.18 12.43
C LYS A 89 2.25 -7.40 12.14
N TYR A 90 2.16 -6.13 11.76
CA TYR A 90 3.29 -5.35 11.23
C TYR A 90 3.39 -4.01 11.93
N ASP A 91 4.62 -3.53 12.13
CA ASP A 91 4.90 -2.17 12.57
C ASP A 91 4.87 -1.17 11.41
N ALA A 92 5.19 -1.63 10.20
CA ALA A 92 5.30 -0.77 9.02
C ALA A 92 4.60 -1.38 7.82
N VAL A 93 3.97 -0.52 7.00
CA VAL A 93 3.33 -0.93 5.75
C VAL A 93 3.87 -0.18 4.56
N THR A 94 3.96 -0.88 3.45
CA THR A 94 4.41 -0.39 2.14
C THR A 94 3.58 -1.06 1.03
N ASP A 95 3.77 -0.65 -0.23
CA ASP A 95 3.34 -1.38 -1.42
C ASP A 95 1.82 -1.61 -1.50
N LEU A 96 1.29 -2.79 -1.17
CA LEU A 96 -0.16 -3.08 -1.23
C LEU A 96 -1.02 -2.19 -0.32
N ALA A 97 -0.41 -1.56 0.69
CA ALA A 97 -1.07 -0.57 1.55
C ALA A 97 -1.10 0.83 0.94
N SER A 98 -0.23 1.12 -0.04
CA SER A 98 -0.04 2.47 -0.57
C SER A 98 -1.31 3.15 -1.11
N PRO A 99 -2.23 2.46 -1.82
CA PRO A 99 -3.46 3.09 -2.30
C PRO A 99 -4.40 3.56 -1.18
N PHE A 100 -4.22 3.02 0.03
CA PHE A 100 -5.09 3.25 1.18
C PHE A 100 -4.45 4.18 2.23
N VAL A 101 -3.33 4.82 1.91
CA VAL A 101 -2.61 5.68 2.85
C VAL A 101 -3.51 6.77 3.47
N PRO A 102 -4.41 7.48 2.74
CA PRO A 102 -5.36 8.40 3.37
C PRO A 102 -6.25 7.76 4.44
N GLN A 103 -6.71 6.52 4.23
CA GLN A 103 -7.52 5.77 5.19
C GLN A 103 -6.65 5.33 6.38
N LEU A 104 -5.44 4.86 6.12
CA LEU A 104 -4.49 4.45 7.16
C LEU A 104 -4.04 5.62 8.04
N ILE A 105 -3.83 6.83 7.48
CA ILE A 105 -3.49 8.03 8.27
C ILE A 105 -4.61 8.34 9.27
N ARG A 106 -5.88 8.15 8.88
CA ARG A 106 -7.03 8.34 9.78
C ARG A 106 -7.13 7.24 10.82
N ALA A 107 -6.92 5.99 10.43
CA ALA A 107 -7.00 4.84 11.33
C ALA A 107 -5.86 4.80 12.36
N TYR A 108 -4.65 5.25 11.99
CA TYR A 108 -3.45 5.23 12.82
C TYR A 108 -2.93 6.65 13.07
N PRO A 109 -3.57 7.44 13.95
CA PRO A 109 -3.23 8.83 14.19
C PRO A 109 -1.88 9.05 14.90
N ASN A 110 -1.23 7.98 15.36
CA ASN A 110 0.11 8.04 15.97
C ASN A 110 1.22 7.57 15.01
N ALA A 111 0.86 6.95 13.87
CA ALA A 111 1.84 6.46 12.92
C ALA A 111 2.61 7.62 12.28
N LYS A 112 3.93 7.47 12.15
CA LYS A 112 4.78 8.35 11.33
C LYS A 112 4.56 8.03 9.86
N VAL A 113 4.57 9.05 9.02
CA VAL A 113 4.32 8.94 7.57
C VAL A 113 5.56 9.35 6.81
N VAL A 114 6.12 8.42 6.04
CA VAL A 114 7.29 8.67 5.19
C VAL A 114 6.82 8.76 3.75
N ILE A 115 6.92 9.95 3.16
CA ILE A 115 6.48 10.26 1.80
C ILE A 115 7.65 10.07 0.85
N VAL A 116 7.48 9.15 -0.11
CA VAL A 116 8.49 8.85 -1.14
C VAL A 116 7.84 9.01 -2.50
N GLN A 117 7.99 10.20 -3.08
CA GLN A 117 7.45 10.55 -4.40
C GLN A 117 8.55 10.56 -5.45
N ARG A 118 8.27 9.95 -6.60
CA ARG A 118 9.07 10.11 -7.83
C ARG A 118 8.36 11.11 -8.75
N ASP A 119 9.14 11.74 -9.63
CA ASP A 119 8.60 12.44 -10.80
C ASP A 119 7.58 11.56 -11.55
N PHE A 120 6.48 12.17 -11.98
CA PHE A 120 5.37 11.45 -12.59
C PHE A 120 5.78 10.72 -13.87
N ASP A 121 6.50 11.37 -14.79
CA ASP A 121 6.80 10.77 -16.10
C ASP A 121 7.72 9.56 -15.92
N SER A 122 8.71 9.70 -15.04
CA SER A 122 9.62 8.62 -14.65
C SER A 122 8.92 7.48 -13.91
N TRP A 123 7.93 7.81 -13.07
CA TRP A 123 7.12 6.84 -12.35
C TRP A 123 6.18 6.09 -13.31
N TRP A 124 5.45 6.81 -14.16
CA TRP A 124 4.46 6.25 -15.09
C TRP A 124 5.10 5.25 -16.06
N ALA A 125 6.26 5.61 -16.62
CA ALA A 125 7.05 4.73 -17.47
C ALA A 125 7.48 3.42 -16.78
N SER A 126 7.60 3.42 -15.44
CA SER A 126 7.89 2.21 -14.66
C SER A 126 6.63 1.49 -14.18
N PHE A 127 5.57 2.22 -13.89
CA PHE A 127 4.33 1.73 -13.30
C PHE A 127 3.44 1.02 -14.31
N LYS A 128 3.23 1.64 -15.47
CA LYS A 128 2.31 1.13 -16.49
C LYS A 128 2.69 -0.27 -16.97
N PRO A 129 3.90 -0.54 -17.50
CA PRO A 129 4.23 -1.86 -18.05
C PRO A 129 4.41 -2.94 -16.97
N GLU A 130 4.91 -2.58 -15.78
CA GLU A 130 5.25 -3.56 -14.73
C GLU A 130 4.04 -3.98 -13.88
N LEU A 131 3.05 -3.11 -13.74
CA LEU A 131 1.91 -3.37 -12.85
C LEU A 131 0.57 -3.23 -13.57
N LEU A 132 0.28 -2.07 -14.16
CA LEU A 132 -1.04 -1.78 -14.73
C LEU A 132 -1.36 -2.74 -15.88
N ASP A 133 -0.47 -2.84 -16.87
CA ASP A 133 -0.69 -3.65 -18.08
C ASP A 133 -0.78 -5.15 -17.76
N ARG A 134 -0.12 -5.61 -16.68
CA ARG A 134 -0.14 -7.01 -16.24
C ARG A 134 -1.46 -7.43 -15.61
N VAL A 135 -2.21 -6.48 -15.06
CA VAL A 135 -3.51 -6.78 -14.44
C VAL A 135 -4.68 -6.37 -15.32
N MET A 136 -4.50 -5.48 -16.29
CA MET A 136 -5.56 -5.11 -17.25
C MET A 136 -5.85 -6.23 -18.26
N PRO A 137 -7.04 -6.25 -18.90
CA PRO A 137 -7.41 -7.30 -19.84
C PRO A 137 -6.48 -7.33 -21.05
N GLN A 138 -5.52 -8.25 -21.03
CA GLN A 138 -4.73 -8.70 -22.18
C GLN A 138 -4.85 -10.23 -22.26
N PRO A 139 -4.68 -10.87 -23.44
CA PRO A 139 -4.90 -12.30 -23.60
C PRO A 139 -4.22 -13.16 -22.52
N MET A 140 -2.96 -12.85 -22.20
CA MET A 140 -2.19 -13.55 -21.16
C MET A 140 -2.65 -13.21 -19.73
N ALA A 141 -3.00 -11.96 -19.44
CA ALA A 141 -3.48 -11.54 -18.11
C ALA A 141 -4.87 -12.10 -17.77
N THR A 142 -5.71 -12.29 -18.80
CA THR A 142 -7.03 -12.91 -18.65
C THR A 142 -6.91 -14.40 -18.35
N ILE A 143 -6.01 -15.11 -19.04
CA ILE A 143 -5.74 -16.54 -18.78
C ILE A 143 -5.11 -16.72 -17.39
N SER A 144 -4.08 -15.93 -17.05
CA SER A 144 -3.43 -16.03 -15.74
C SER A 144 -4.37 -15.66 -14.60
N GLY A 145 -5.18 -14.61 -14.75
CA GLY A 145 -6.20 -14.22 -13.78
C GLY A 145 -7.29 -15.28 -13.61
N TRP A 146 -7.70 -15.94 -14.70
CA TRP A 146 -8.66 -17.04 -14.65
C TRP A 146 -8.09 -18.26 -13.93
N ILE A 147 -6.84 -18.65 -14.20
CA ILE A 147 -6.15 -19.77 -13.52
C ILE A 147 -5.95 -19.45 -12.04
N CYS A 148 -5.38 -18.29 -11.72
CA CYS A 148 -5.18 -17.84 -10.34
C CYS A 148 -6.48 -17.91 -9.55
N TRP A 149 -7.60 -17.47 -10.13
CA TRP A 149 -8.89 -17.52 -9.44
C TRP A 149 -9.50 -18.92 -9.38
N HIS A 150 -9.72 -19.60 -10.51
CA HIS A 150 -10.50 -20.84 -10.54
C HIS A 150 -9.71 -22.09 -10.17
N VAL A 151 -8.39 -22.07 -10.32
CA VAL A 151 -7.51 -23.19 -9.98
C VAL A 151 -6.88 -22.98 -8.61
N MET A 152 -6.46 -21.76 -8.29
CA MET A 152 -5.70 -21.47 -7.06
C MET A 152 -6.50 -20.67 -6.00
N GLY A 153 -7.71 -20.18 -6.31
CA GLY A 153 -8.52 -19.38 -5.39
C GLY A 153 -7.99 -17.94 -5.13
N ILE A 154 -6.96 -17.50 -5.85
CA ILE A 154 -6.26 -16.23 -5.62
C ILE A 154 -7.00 -15.07 -6.31
N ARG A 155 -7.36 -14.06 -5.53
CA ARG A 155 -8.10 -12.88 -6.01
C ARG A 155 -7.21 -11.68 -6.40
N ALA A 156 -5.89 -11.87 -6.48
CA ALA A 156 -4.90 -10.82 -6.73
C ALA A 156 -5.23 -9.92 -7.93
N VAL A 157 -5.52 -10.51 -9.10
CA VAL A 157 -5.85 -9.74 -10.31
C VAL A 157 -7.14 -8.94 -10.14
N HIS A 158 -8.15 -9.51 -9.47
CA HIS A 158 -9.42 -8.83 -9.22
C HIS A 158 -9.25 -7.65 -8.24
N ALA A 159 -8.55 -7.88 -7.13
CA ALA A 159 -8.22 -6.86 -6.15
C ALA A 159 -7.43 -5.71 -6.79
N MET A 160 -6.35 -6.02 -7.51
CA MET A 160 -5.52 -5.01 -8.16
C MET A 160 -6.27 -4.25 -9.26
N ARG A 161 -7.17 -4.89 -10.03
CA ARG A 161 -8.02 -4.17 -10.99
C ARG A 161 -8.88 -3.13 -10.29
N LYS A 162 -9.57 -3.51 -9.20
CA LYS A 162 -10.41 -2.59 -8.43
C LYS A 162 -9.61 -1.45 -7.80
N VAL A 163 -8.42 -1.76 -7.25
CA VAL A 163 -7.49 -0.75 -6.75
C VAL A 163 -7.10 0.25 -7.83
N HIS A 164 -6.71 -0.21 -9.03
CA HIS A 164 -6.30 0.69 -10.10
C HIS A 164 -7.45 1.55 -10.62
N PHE A 165 -8.59 0.94 -10.96
CA PHE A 165 -9.76 1.69 -11.41
C PHE A 165 -10.24 2.69 -10.36
N GLY A 166 -10.18 2.33 -9.08
CA GLY A 166 -10.60 3.19 -7.98
C GLY A 166 -9.65 4.36 -7.80
N PHE A 167 -8.35 4.08 -7.68
CA PHE A 167 -7.30 5.07 -7.50
C PHE A 167 -7.27 6.12 -8.62
N PHE A 168 -7.40 5.68 -9.88
CA PHE A 168 -7.41 6.57 -11.04
C PHE A 168 -8.78 7.16 -11.36
N ASN A 169 -9.80 6.90 -10.53
CA ASN A 169 -11.19 7.31 -10.77
C ASN A 169 -11.64 7.02 -12.22
N ALA A 170 -11.52 5.75 -12.60
CA ALA A 170 -11.69 5.30 -13.99
C ALA A 170 -12.53 4.02 -14.07
N ARG A 171 -13.11 3.79 -15.25
CA ARG A 171 -13.86 2.59 -15.63
C ARG A 171 -13.28 1.90 -16.84
N THR A 172 -12.41 2.57 -17.60
CA THR A 172 -11.68 2.00 -18.74
C THR A 172 -10.18 2.26 -18.63
N PRO A 173 -9.32 1.46 -19.30
CA PRO A 173 -7.89 1.72 -19.35
C PRO A 173 -7.54 3.10 -19.93
N GLU A 174 -8.31 3.59 -20.89
CA GLU A 174 -8.11 4.90 -21.51
C GLU A 174 -8.37 6.04 -20.51
N GLU A 175 -9.41 5.90 -19.68
CA GLU A 175 -9.65 6.84 -18.57
C GLU A 175 -8.54 6.80 -17.53
N ILE A 176 -7.94 5.63 -17.27
CA ILE A 176 -6.76 5.54 -16.39
C ILE A 176 -5.62 6.38 -16.96
N GLU A 177 -5.32 6.28 -18.26
CA GLU A 177 -4.26 7.08 -18.88
C GLU A 177 -4.56 8.59 -18.80
N LEU A 178 -5.82 8.98 -19.04
CA LEU A 178 -6.25 10.38 -18.97
C LEU A 178 -6.13 10.96 -17.55
N HIS A 179 -6.47 10.18 -16.53
CA HIS A 179 -6.49 10.64 -15.13
C HIS A 179 -5.19 10.36 -14.37
N ALA A 180 -4.22 9.68 -14.97
CA ALA A 180 -3.04 9.16 -14.30
C ALA A 180 -2.28 10.22 -13.50
N ARG A 181 -1.97 11.36 -14.15
CA ARG A 181 -1.19 12.44 -13.55
C ARG A 181 -1.93 13.11 -12.40
N ASP A 182 -3.19 13.47 -12.63
CA ASP A 182 -3.99 14.15 -11.63
C ASP A 182 -4.26 13.30 -10.40
N SER A 183 -4.47 11.99 -10.59
CA SER A 183 -4.67 11.03 -9.50
C SER A 183 -3.39 10.83 -8.70
N TYR A 184 -2.24 10.65 -9.37
CA TYR A 184 -0.95 10.49 -8.72
C TYR A 184 -0.54 11.73 -7.92
N GLU A 185 -0.58 12.91 -8.53
CA GLU A 185 -0.24 14.16 -7.84
C GLU A 185 -1.28 14.51 -6.76
N GLY A 186 -2.55 14.22 -7.02
CA GLY A 186 -3.65 14.38 -6.08
C GLY A 186 -3.44 13.58 -4.80
N TYR A 187 -3.04 12.32 -4.93
CA TYR A 187 -2.72 11.42 -3.81
C TYR A 187 -1.66 12.01 -2.88
N TYR A 188 -0.53 12.49 -3.41
CA TYR A 188 0.51 13.08 -2.56
C TYR A 188 0.10 14.44 -1.98
N ARG A 189 -0.64 15.27 -2.74
CA ARG A 189 -1.19 16.53 -2.22
C ARG A 189 -2.14 16.28 -1.04
N GLU A 190 -2.99 15.26 -1.12
CA GLU A 190 -3.91 14.89 -0.05
C GLU A 190 -3.14 14.44 1.20
N ILE A 191 -2.18 13.52 1.04
CA ILE A 191 -1.36 13.02 2.16
C ILE A 191 -0.63 14.16 2.87
N ARG A 192 0.00 15.08 2.13
CA ARG A 192 0.70 16.22 2.72
C ARG A 192 -0.22 17.15 3.51
N LYS A 193 -1.50 17.24 3.13
CA LYS A 193 -2.52 18.02 3.86
C LYS A 193 -3.01 17.30 5.11
N MET A 194 -3.10 15.97 5.07
CA MET A 194 -3.64 15.17 6.18
C MET A 194 -2.65 14.99 7.34
N VAL A 195 -1.34 15.02 7.06
CA VAL A 195 -0.31 14.70 8.06
C VAL A 195 0.36 15.98 8.58
N PRO A 196 0.35 16.22 9.90
CA PRO A 196 1.07 17.34 10.48
C PRO A 196 2.59 17.16 10.35
N GLU A 197 3.35 18.26 10.27
CA GLU A 197 4.81 18.24 10.00
C GLU A 197 5.59 17.31 10.95
N GLN A 198 5.19 17.21 12.22
CA GLN A 198 5.89 16.38 13.22
C GLN A 198 5.75 14.87 12.95
N ARG A 199 4.76 14.46 12.14
CA ARG A 199 4.50 13.07 11.75
C ARG A 199 4.85 12.80 10.29
N LYS A 200 5.47 13.73 9.59
CA LYS A 200 5.71 13.66 8.15
C LYS A 200 7.20 13.78 7.84
N LEU A 201 7.71 12.89 7.00
CA LEU A 201 9.03 12.99 6.40
C LEU A 201 8.90 12.94 4.89
N GLU A 202 9.38 13.96 4.18
CA GLU A 202 9.67 13.85 2.74
C GLU A 202 11.04 13.18 2.58
N TYR A 203 11.06 12.00 1.99
CA TYR A 203 12.28 11.20 1.84
C TYR A 203 12.57 10.95 0.36
N LYS A 204 13.74 11.39 -0.10
CA LYS A 204 14.21 11.11 -1.45
C LYS A 204 15.14 9.90 -1.42
N MET A 205 15.00 9.07 -2.45
CA MET A 205 15.89 7.93 -2.63
C MET A 205 17.32 8.42 -2.79
N GLY A 206 18.21 7.97 -1.90
CA GLY A 206 19.60 8.42 -1.85
C GLY A 206 19.92 9.38 -0.70
N ASP A 207 18.93 9.85 0.06
CA ASP A 207 19.14 10.73 1.22
C ASP A 207 19.91 10.05 2.38
N GLY A 208 20.18 8.75 2.30
CA GLY A 208 20.92 7.99 3.30
C GLY A 208 20.10 7.68 4.55
N TRP A 209 20.78 7.21 5.60
CA TRP A 209 20.12 6.72 6.81
C TRP A 209 19.72 7.82 7.78
N GLU A 210 20.53 8.87 7.91
CA GLU A 210 20.39 9.92 8.93
C GLU A 210 18.98 10.51 9.01
N PRO A 211 18.38 11.06 7.93
CA PRO A 211 17.06 11.70 8.03
C PRO A 211 15.95 10.70 8.38
N LEU A 212 16.06 9.46 7.91
CA LEU A 212 15.09 8.42 8.23
C LEU A 212 15.20 7.97 9.70
N CYS A 213 16.42 7.76 10.19
CA CYS A 213 16.67 7.30 11.55
C CYS A 213 16.29 8.36 12.58
N GLU A 214 16.68 9.62 12.35
CA GLU A 214 16.30 10.76 13.19
C GLU A 214 14.77 10.90 13.26
N PHE A 215 14.11 10.89 12.10
CA PHE A 215 12.66 10.99 12.04
C PHE A 215 11.97 9.84 12.76
N LEU A 216 12.48 8.61 12.64
CA LEU A 216 11.90 7.44 13.30
C LEU A 216 12.27 7.33 14.79
N GLY A 217 13.33 8.02 15.23
CA GLY A 217 13.82 8.00 16.61
C GLY A 217 14.60 6.72 16.93
N VAL A 218 15.40 6.25 15.97
CA VAL A 218 16.22 5.03 16.07
C VAL A 218 17.67 5.32 15.67
N ASP A 219 18.59 4.44 16.06
CA ASP A 219 20.01 4.59 15.71
C ASP A 219 20.29 4.24 14.24
N VAL A 220 21.29 4.91 13.65
CA VAL A 220 21.80 4.59 12.31
C VAL A 220 22.44 3.18 12.31
N PRO A 221 22.09 2.28 11.36
CA PRO A 221 22.67 0.94 11.28
C PRO A 221 24.19 0.97 11.07
N ARG A 222 24.92 0.09 11.77
CA ARG A 222 26.38 -0.05 11.60
C ARG A 222 26.69 -0.56 10.18
N GLY A 223 27.42 0.24 9.39
CA GLY A 223 27.87 -0.12 8.03
C GLY A 223 27.07 0.50 6.88
N GLY A 224 26.14 1.43 7.14
CA GLY A 224 25.40 2.16 6.11
C GLY A 224 26.06 3.49 5.75
N GLY A 225 27.13 3.44 4.96
CA GLY A 225 27.74 4.59 4.28
C GLY A 225 27.81 4.33 2.78
#